data_AF-A0A7X0EC53-F1
#
_entry.id   AF-A0A7X0EC53-F1
#
_cell.length_a   1.000
_cell.length_b   1.000
_cell.length_c   1.000
_cell.angle_alpha   90.00
_cell.angle_beta   90.00
_cell.angle_gamma   90.00
#
_symmetry.space_group_name_H-M   'P 1'
#
loop_
_entity.id
_entity.type
_entity.pdbx_description
1 polymer ?
#
loop_
_entity_poly.entity_id
_entity_poly.type
_entity_poly.pdbx_seq_one_letter_code
_entity_poly.pdbx_strand_id
1 'polypeptide(L)'
;MPLAVHGAPLGADPTAPPPGPLPRPLAPHPVMLEPPRADGVSRVARDTGAWSDETDALHLLPLHLLPLTVSGLKRARLVKTARLETMVELFRDARAGTGLIQIEGLGREFAADPTLLERDMALLLKLGTIASFDVYSLRIELRALGIAVDEHQHLVLSPEKQEELTQYMQGFTRPLLRRVYGEQASQVDNMGDLTALLSNPDREETLANLRHIAGRLGLKLSEIPEFLAQYGDIFLSVAYFRSCRDGAHALLEEFDRWLAELRRAPLVQGDSATQRLIAAVDASLDTIMTQLEGCFRSFDRMTRQLWDDLSAEGFQAMRREIEAHHTGVGALCCGLAVKLGGWKRAFPTVGRGAPGQKLDWIRQEMVPGLADLVETGLAANRRQPSSPLA
;
A
#
# COMPACT_ATOMS: atom_id res chain seq x y z
N MET A 1 16.68 62.88 52.41
CA MET A 1 17.83 63.00 53.32
C MET A 1 18.45 61.61 53.49
N PRO A 2 19.72 61.40 53.09
CA PRO A 2 20.39 60.12 53.18
C PRO A 2 21.27 60.03 54.45
N LEU A 3 21.50 58.81 54.94
CA LEU A 3 22.57 58.50 55.89
C LEU A 3 23.65 57.71 55.14
N ALA A 4 24.83 58.31 55.09
CA ALA A 4 26.07 57.74 54.59
C ALA A 4 26.73 56.89 55.68
N VAL A 5 27.40 55.80 55.28
CA VAL A 5 28.52 55.24 56.04
C VAL A 5 29.66 54.97 55.07
N HIS A 6 30.77 55.66 55.33
CA HIS A 6 32.06 55.51 54.68
C HIS A 6 32.80 54.26 55.18
N GLY A 7 33.44 53.55 54.26
CA GLY A 7 34.52 52.61 54.53
C GLY A 7 35.59 52.76 53.44
N ALA A 8 36.80 53.13 53.84
CA ALA A 8 37.94 53.51 53.01
C ALA A 8 38.59 52.31 52.27
N PRO A 9 39.42 52.55 51.22
CA PRO A 9 39.90 51.52 50.31
C PRO A 9 41.20 50.85 50.81
N LEU A 10 41.30 49.54 50.66
CA LEU A 10 42.54 48.78 50.85
C LEU A 10 43.42 48.87 49.59
N GLY A 11 44.72 49.06 49.82
CA GLY A 11 45.72 49.42 48.83
C GLY A 11 45.93 48.41 47.70
N ALA A 12 46.25 48.96 46.52
CA ALA A 12 46.66 48.22 45.34
C ALA A 12 48.16 47.89 45.41
N ASP A 13 48.49 46.62 45.19
CA ASP A 13 49.85 46.10 45.04
C ASP A 13 50.45 46.56 43.69
N PRO A 14 51.59 47.28 43.67
CA PRO A 14 52.18 47.85 42.45
C PRO A 14 53.01 46.87 41.62
N THR A 15 52.92 45.55 41.87
CA THR A 15 53.70 44.53 41.13
C THR A 15 52.88 43.55 40.29
N ALA A 16 51.56 43.78 40.16
CA ALA A 16 50.70 42.95 39.30
C ALA A 16 50.81 43.35 37.82
N PRO A 17 51.01 42.40 36.87
CA PRO A 17 50.96 42.69 35.44
C PRO A 17 49.55 43.15 35.02
N PRO A 18 49.42 43.99 33.98
CA PRO A 18 48.13 44.55 33.58
C PRO A 18 47.15 43.42 33.20
N PRO A 19 45.85 43.54 33.53
CA PRO A 19 44.86 42.56 33.14
C PRO A 19 44.83 42.47 31.61
N GLY A 20 45.05 41.27 31.08
CA GLY A 20 44.93 40.99 29.65
C GLY A 20 43.53 41.36 29.14
N PRO A 21 43.38 41.64 27.83
CA PRO A 21 42.11 42.04 27.26
C PRO A 21 41.02 41.01 27.57
N LEU A 22 39.88 41.49 28.07
CA LEU A 22 38.69 40.67 28.31
C LEU A 22 38.36 39.85 27.05
N PRO A 23 38.04 38.55 27.18
CA PRO A 23 37.65 37.75 26.04
C PRO A 23 36.40 38.38 25.40
N ARG A 24 36.47 38.58 24.07
CA ARG A 24 35.32 39.05 23.28
C ARG A 24 34.10 38.18 23.59
N PRO A 25 32.89 38.74 23.69
CA PRO A 25 31.68 37.93 23.80
C PRO A 25 31.63 36.98 22.60
N LEU A 26 31.55 35.68 22.87
CA LEU A 26 31.34 34.67 21.84
C LEU A 26 30.10 35.08 21.03
N ALA A 27 30.28 35.21 19.72
CA ALA A 27 29.14 35.26 18.81
C ALA A 27 28.30 33.99 19.03
N PRO A 28 26.96 34.05 18.91
CA PRO A 28 26.13 32.86 19.02
C PRO A 28 26.51 31.92 17.88
N HIS A 29 27.29 30.88 18.19
CA HIS A 29 27.48 29.78 17.28
C HIS A 29 26.13 29.06 17.18
N PRO A 30 25.57 28.88 15.97
CA PRO A 30 24.46 27.95 15.82
C PRO A 30 24.97 26.59 16.30
N VAL A 31 24.32 26.04 17.32
CA VAL A 31 24.54 24.65 17.73
C VAL A 31 24.03 23.79 16.58
N MET A 32 24.92 23.53 15.63
CA MET A 32 24.73 22.47 14.65
C MET A 32 24.93 21.17 15.42
N LEU A 33 23.82 20.48 15.70
CA LEU A 33 23.88 19.07 16.07
C LEU A 33 24.52 18.33 14.88
N GLU A 34 25.78 17.91 15.04
CA GLU A 34 26.41 17.03 14.07
C GLU A 34 25.54 15.77 13.94
N PRO A 35 25.10 15.40 12.72
CA PRO A 35 24.48 14.09 12.52
C PRO A 35 25.54 13.03 12.84
N PRO A 36 25.15 11.91 13.49
CA PRO A 36 26.08 10.85 13.84
C PRO A 36 26.80 10.38 12.58
N ARG A 37 28.14 10.30 12.65
CA ARG A 37 29.00 9.85 11.57
C ARG A 37 28.54 8.47 11.10
N ALA A 38 28.04 8.42 9.87
CA ALA A 38 27.70 7.18 9.20
C ALA A 38 28.99 6.56 8.64
N ASP A 39 29.80 6.01 9.53
CA ASP A 39 30.84 5.07 9.12
C ASP A 39 30.16 3.71 8.85
N GLY A 40 30.00 3.42 7.55
CA GLY A 40 29.92 2.07 7.01
C GLY A 40 28.86 1.14 7.59
N VAL A 41 27.59 1.30 7.20
CA VAL A 41 26.67 0.16 7.07
C VAL A 41 26.00 0.21 5.70
N SER A 42 26.58 -0.57 4.81
CA SER A 42 26.10 -0.90 3.48
C SER A 42 24.83 -1.77 3.57
N ARG A 43 23.85 -1.49 2.71
CA ARG A 43 22.87 -2.46 2.18
C ARG A 43 22.16 -3.39 3.19
N VAL A 44 21.55 -2.91 4.27
CA VAL A 44 20.59 -3.75 5.04
C VAL A 44 19.44 -2.93 5.63
N ALA A 45 18.47 -2.60 4.78
CA ALA A 45 17.07 -2.55 5.16
C ALA A 45 16.31 -3.12 3.96
N ARG A 46 16.29 -4.46 3.85
CA ARG A 46 15.32 -5.12 2.98
C ARG A 46 13.95 -4.66 3.49
N ASP A 47 13.26 -3.89 2.66
CA ASP A 47 11.84 -3.61 2.80
C ASP A 47 11.15 -4.93 3.13
N THR A 48 10.33 -4.91 4.17
CA THR A 48 9.54 -6.07 4.60
C THR A 48 8.77 -6.61 3.39
N GLY A 49 9.05 -7.86 3.04
CA GLY A 49 8.73 -8.52 1.75
C GLY A 49 7.24 -8.74 1.43
N ALA A 50 6.35 -7.84 1.83
CA ALA A 50 4.98 -7.76 1.32
C ALA A 50 4.77 -6.56 0.37
N TRP A 51 5.68 -5.58 0.36
CA TRP A 51 5.47 -4.25 -0.27
C TRP A 51 6.74 -3.68 -0.95
N SER A 52 7.67 -4.53 -1.39
CA SER A 52 9.06 -4.12 -1.65
C SER A 52 9.39 -3.66 -3.07
N ASP A 53 8.47 -3.78 -4.03
CA ASP A 53 8.66 -3.29 -5.40
C ASP A 53 7.70 -2.13 -5.69
N GLU A 54 8.17 -1.08 -6.38
CA GLU A 54 7.31 0.03 -6.83
C GLU A 54 6.15 -0.47 -7.71
N THR A 55 6.38 -1.57 -8.44
CA THR A 55 5.40 -2.19 -9.34
C THR A 55 4.30 -2.92 -8.59
N ASP A 56 4.61 -3.48 -7.41
CA ASP A 56 3.65 -4.26 -6.60
C ASP A 56 2.99 -3.43 -5.51
N ALA A 57 3.43 -2.18 -5.32
CA ALA A 57 2.99 -1.30 -4.24
C ALA A 57 1.59 -0.75 -4.51
N LEU A 58 0.68 -0.96 -3.56
CA LEU A 58 -0.69 -0.43 -3.60
C LEU A 58 -0.81 1.10 -3.62
N HIS A 59 0.25 1.80 -3.20
CA HIS A 59 0.22 3.21 -2.88
C HIS A 59 1.17 4.05 -3.73
N LEU A 60 1.81 3.45 -4.73
CA LEU A 60 2.75 4.11 -5.64
C LEU A 60 2.36 3.82 -7.10
N LEU A 61 2.42 4.84 -7.95
CA LEU A 61 2.25 4.69 -9.39
C LEU A 61 3.36 5.44 -10.12
N PRO A 62 4.38 4.73 -10.65
CA PRO A 62 5.41 5.36 -11.46
C PRO A 62 4.83 6.02 -12.72
N LEU A 63 5.14 7.30 -12.94
CA LEU A 63 4.54 8.06 -14.03
C LEU A 63 5.07 7.68 -15.41
N HIS A 64 6.22 6.99 -15.50
CA HIS A 64 6.75 6.51 -16.78
C HIS A 64 5.87 5.44 -17.44
N LEU A 65 4.99 4.78 -16.68
CA LEU A 65 4.05 3.77 -17.19
C LEU A 65 2.87 4.40 -17.94
N LEU A 66 2.66 5.71 -17.75
CA LEU A 66 1.53 6.44 -18.30
C LEU A 66 1.91 7.12 -19.63
N PRO A 67 0.93 7.35 -20.52
CA PRO A 67 1.16 8.03 -21.80
C PRO A 67 1.31 9.56 -21.62
N LEU A 68 2.22 9.98 -20.75
CA LEU A 68 2.51 11.38 -20.47
C LEU A 68 3.38 12.00 -21.56
N THR A 69 3.08 13.26 -21.88
CA THR A 69 3.77 14.04 -22.90
C THR A 69 4.97 14.80 -22.33
N VAL A 70 4.88 15.31 -21.11
CA VAL A 70 5.95 16.06 -20.44
C VAL A 70 7.02 15.10 -19.91
N SER A 71 8.18 15.11 -20.55
CA SER A 71 9.29 14.18 -20.22
C SER A 71 9.77 14.30 -18.77
N GLY A 72 9.70 15.49 -18.17
CA GLY A 72 10.07 15.71 -16.78
C GLY A 72 9.20 14.93 -15.78
N LEU A 73 7.92 14.71 -16.10
CA LEU A 73 6.99 13.98 -15.23
C LEU A 73 7.30 12.48 -15.18
N LYS A 74 7.90 11.90 -16.22
CA LYS A 74 8.16 10.45 -16.29
C LYS A 74 9.09 9.94 -15.18
N ARG A 75 9.88 10.82 -14.56
CA ARG A 75 10.77 10.46 -13.44
C ARG A 75 10.08 10.52 -12.08
N ALA A 76 8.89 11.10 -12.01
CA ALA A 76 8.11 11.21 -10.79
C ALA A 76 7.17 10.01 -10.64
N ARG A 77 6.49 9.95 -9.50
CA ARG A 77 5.45 8.94 -9.21
C ARG A 77 4.28 9.58 -8.48
N LEU A 78 3.07 9.03 -8.65
CA LEU A 78 1.98 9.32 -7.71
C LEU A 78 2.20 8.50 -6.45
N VAL A 79 1.87 9.11 -5.31
CA VAL A 79 1.94 8.46 -4.00
C VAL A 79 0.69 8.78 -3.19
N LYS A 80 0.18 7.78 -2.47
CA LYS A 80 -0.82 8.00 -1.42
C LYS A 80 -0.12 8.45 -0.14
N THR A 81 -0.47 9.65 0.33
CA THR A 81 0.09 10.21 1.57
C THR A 81 -0.56 9.58 2.80
N ALA A 82 -0.08 9.94 3.98
CA ALA A 82 -0.73 9.54 5.23
C ALA A 82 -2.20 9.98 5.32
N ARG A 83 -2.62 11.04 4.63
CA ARG A 83 -4.04 11.44 4.55
C ARG A 83 -4.84 10.62 3.53
N LEU A 84 -4.18 9.68 2.84
CA LEU A 84 -4.69 8.93 1.68
C LEU A 84 -5.01 9.81 0.46
N GLU A 85 -4.52 11.05 0.48
CA GLU A 85 -4.53 11.96 -0.67
C GLU A 85 -3.45 11.53 -1.67
N THR A 86 -3.76 11.65 -2.97
CA THR A 86 -2.79 11.41 -4.04
C THR A 86 -1.96 12.67 -4.27
N MET A 87 -0.64 12.55 -4.16
CA MET A 87 0.30 13.61 -4.49
C MET A 87 1.34 13.13 -5.49
N VAL A 88 2.05 14.06 -6.13
CA VAL A 88 3.20 13.74 -6.98
C VAL A 88 4.47 13.81 -6.14
N GLU A 89 5.20 12.70 -6.10
CA GLU A 89 6.55 12.63 -5.52
C GLU A 89 7.59 12.86 -6.62
N LEU A 90 8.30 13.98 -6.54
CA LEU A 90 9.34 14.37 -7.51
C LEU A 90 10.69 13.74 -7.20
N PHE A 91 11.00 13.60 -5.92
CA PHE A 91 12.21 12.96 -5.42
C PHE A 91 11.98 12.45 -4.01
N ARG A 92 12.74 11.41 -3.65
CA ARG A 92 12.91 10.94 -2.27
C ARG A 92 14.39 10.77 -2.01
N ASP A 93 14.88 11.44 -0.99
CA ASP A 93 16.26 11.35 -0.53
C ASP A 93 16.32 11.16 0.98
N ALA A 94 17.23 10.29 1.44
CA ALA A 94 17.35 9.94 2.86
C ALA A 94 17.81 11.13 3.74
N ARG A 95 18.45 12.15 3.16
CA ARG A 95 18.97 13.33 3.87
C ARG A 95 18.13 14.57 3.61
N ALA A 96 17.71 14.78 2.37
CA ALA A 96 16.95 15.97 1.94
C ALA A 96 15.42 15.81 2.09
N GLY A 97 14.94 14.61 2.41
CA GLY A 97 13.52 14.33 2.59
C GLY A 97 12.80 14.00 1.29
N THR A 98 11.49 14.24 1.27
CA THR A 98 10.63 13.89 0.13
C THR A 98 10.02 15.15 -0.47
N GLY A 99 10.15 15.32 -1.79
CA GLY A 99 9.53 16.41 -2.53
C GLY A 99 8.12 16.03 -2.98
N LEU A 100 7.11 16.41 -2.19
CA LEU A 100 5.70 16.19 -2.52
C LEU A 100 5.04 17.48 -3.00
N ILE A 101 4.30 17.37 -4.10
CA ILE A 101 3.46 18.46 -4.61
C ILE A 101 2.06 17.96 -4.94
N GLN A 102 1.07 18.83 -4.73
CA GLN A 102 -0.29 18.57 -5.21
C GLN A 102 -0.29 18.57 -6.73
N ILE A 103 -1.19 17.79 -7.34
CA ILE A 103 -1.26 17.65 -8.80
C ILE A 103 -1.52 19.02 -9.45
N GLU A 104 -2.39 19.82 -8.84
CA GLU A 104 -2.72 21.20 -9.25
C GLU A 104 -1.52 22.16 -9.14
N GLY A 105 -0.53 21.81 -8.32
CA GLY A 105 0.69 22.59 -8.13
C GLY A 105 1.74 22.40 -9.24
N LEU A 106 1.60 21.38 -10.10
CA LEU A 106 2.60 21.03 -11.12
C LEU A 106 2.92 22.18 -12.07
N GLY A 107 1.93 23.02 -12.39
CA GLY A 107 2.08 24.17 -13.28
C GLY A 107 3.13 25.20 -12.82
N ARG A 108 3.47 25.22 -11.53
CA ARG A 108 4.46 26.16 -10.96
C ARG A 108 5.89 25.60 -10.98
N GLU A 109 6.02 24.28 -10.94
CA GLU A 109 7.30 23.59 -10.76
C GLU A 109 7.90 23.11 -12.09
N PHE A 110 7.06 22.88 -13.11
CA PHE A 110 7.51 22.39 -14.41
C PHE A 110 7.56 23.52 -15.45
N ALA A 111 8.77 23.82 -15.91
CA ALA A 111 8.99 24.61 -17.11
C ALA A 111 8.72 23.74 -18.37
N ALA A 112 7.45 23.51 -18.68
CA ALA A 112 6.99 22.76 -19.83
C ALA A 112 6.03 23.60 -20.68
N ASP A 113 5.71 23.12 -21.89
CA ASP A 113 4.64 23.72 -22.68
C ASP A 113 3.32 23.68 -21.88
N PRO A 114 2.63 24.81 -21.67
CA PRO A 114 1.43 24.86 -20.84
C PRO A 114 0.33 23.92 -21.32
N THR A 115 0.16 23.77 -22.64
CA THR A 115 -0.92 22.94 -23.21
C THR A 115 -0.65 21.45 -23.01
N LEU A 116 0.61 21.03 -23.12
CA LEU A 116 1.03 19.66 -22.84
C LEU A 116 0.91 19.34 -21.35
N LEU A 117 1.33 20.28 -20.50
CA LEU A 117 1.24 20.13 -19.06
C LEU A 117 -0.21 20.07 -18.57
N GLU A 118 -1.11 20.91 -19.09
CA GLU A 118 -2.54 20.86 -18.78
C GLU A 118 -3.18 19.51 -19.14
N ARG A 119 -2.81 18.94 -20.30
CA ARG A 119 -3.29 17.61 -20.71
C ARG A 119 -2.83 16.52 -19.75
N ASP A 120 -1.54 16.50 -19.42
CA ASP A 120 -0.98 15.51 -18.48
C ASP A 120 -1.58 15.70 -17.08
N MET A 121 -1.72 16.94 -16.60
CA MET A 121 -2.38 17.25 -15.33
C MET A 121 -3.83 16.77 -15.29
N ALA A 122 -4.60 16.93 -16.37
CA ALA A 122 -5.97 16.42 -16.43
C ALA A 122 -6.03 14.88 -16.30
N LEU A 123 -5.03 14.17 -16.84
CA LEU A 123 -4.88 12.73 -16.63
C LEU A 123 -4.54 12.42 -15.17
N LEU A 124 -3.54 13.12 -14.60
CA LEU A 124 -3.12 12.90 -13.21
C LEU A 124 -4.24 13.21 -12.21
N LEU A 125 -5.08 14.22 -12.45
CA LEU A 125 -6.23 14.53 -11.61
C LEU A 125 -7.26 13.40 -11.60
N LYS A 126 -7.51 12.76 -12.75
CA LYS A 126 -8.36 11.56 -12.83
C LYS A 126 -7.74 10.38 -12.07
N LEU A 127 -6.43 10.17 -12.20
CA LEU A 127 -5.73 9.13 -11.43
C LEU A 127 -5.72 9.45 -9.93
N GLY A 128 -5.73 10.75 -9.59
CA GLY A 128 -5.80 11.25 -8.22
C GLY A 128 -6.99 10.72 -7.44
N THR A 129 -8.11 10.43 -8.12
CA THR A 129 -9.35 9.94 -7.52
C THR A 129 -9.39 8.43 -7.32
N ILE A 130 -8.44 7.67 -7.90
CA ILE A 130 -8.40 6.21 -7.77
C ILE A 130 -8.02 5.84 -6.34
N ALA A 131 -8.65 4.82 -5.77
CA ALA A 131 -8.44 4.45 -4.38
C ALA A 131 -7.11 3.73 -4.11
N SER A 132 -6.63 2.91 -5.05
CA SER A 132 -5.37 2.17 -4.97
C SER A 132 -4.67 2.06 -6.32
N PHE A 133 -3.35 1.90 -6.29
CA PHE A 133 -2.49 1.77 -7.47
C PHE A 133 -2.00 0.34 -7.71
N ASP A 134 -2.68 -0.68 -7.16
CA ASP A 134 -2.40 -2.06 -7.58
C ASP A 134 -2.76 -2.29 -9.05
N VAL A 135 -2.04 -3.23 -9.65
CA VAL A 135 -2.20 -3.65 -11.05
C VAL A 135 -3.67 -3.93 -11.41
N TYR A 136 -4.43 -4.60 -10.56
CA TYR A 136 -5.80 -5.02 -10.87
C TYR A 136 -6.79 -3.87 -10.84
N SER A 137 -6.74 -3.03 -9.81
CA SER A 137 -7.54 -1.82 -9.72
C SER A 137 -7.18 -0.82 -10.81
N LEU A 138 -5.89 -0.66 -11.12
CA LEU A 138 -5.43 0.21 -12.21
C LEU A 138 -5.96 -0.23 -13.57
N ARG A 139 -5.91 -1.53 -13.92
CA ARG A 139 -6.47 -2.02 -15.20
C ARG A 139 -7.96 -1.66 -15.35
N ILE A 140 -8.74 -1.80 -14.28
CA ILE A 140 -10.17 -1.46 -14.30
C ILE A 140 -10.37 0.05 -14.48
N GLU A 141 -9.69 0.85 -13.66
CA GLU A 141 -9.90 2.30 -13.61
C GLU A 141 -9.33 3.01 -14.85
N LEU A 142 -8.15 2.62 -15.34
CA LEU A 142 -7.55 3.18 -16.55
C LEU A 142 -8.44 2.94 -17.77
N ARG A 143 -9.04 1.74 -17.87
CA ARG A 143 -10.02 1.42 -18.92
C ARG A 143 -11.28 2.27 -18.79
N ALA A 144 -11.82 2.43 -17.59
CA ALA A 144 -12.99 3.27 -17.33
C ALA A 144 -12.72 4.76 -17.67
N LEU A 145 -11.49 5.22 -17.49
CA LEU A 145 -11.05 6.57 -17.82
C LEU A 145 -10.64 6.76 -19.30
N GLY A 146 -10.61 5.69 -20.08
CA GLY A 146 -10.19 5.70 -21.49
C GLY A 146 -8.70 5.97 -21.69
N ILE A 147 -7.86 5.63 -20.71
CA ILE A 147 -6.41 5.83 -20.76
C ILE A 147 -5.77 4.58 -21.36
N ALA A 148 -5.14 4.72 -22.52
CA ALA A 148 -4.44 3.62 -23.18
C ALA A 148 -3.10 3.33 -22.49
N VAL A 149 -3.00 2.16 -21.86
CA VAL A 149 -1.77 1.61 -21.29
C VAL A 149 -1.65 0.17 -21.78
N ASP A 150 -0.44 -0.28 -22.12
CA ASP A 150 -0.20 -1.69 -22.41
C ASP A 150 -0.28 -2.50 -21.11
N GLU A 151 -1.46 -3.10 -20.87
CA GLU A 151 -1.72 -3.88 -19.66
C GLU A 151 -0.80 -5.11 -19.53
N HIS A 152 -0.28 -5.64 -20.64
CA HIS A 152 0.55 -6.84 -20.68
C HIS A 152 2.03 -6.53 -20.48
N GLN A 153 2.44 -5.28 -20.71
CA GLN A 153 3.82 -4.84 -20.52
C GLN A 153 4.04 -4.03 -19.23
N HIS A 154 3.08 -3.16 -18.88
CA HIS A 154 3.28 -2.14 -17.86
C HIS A 154 2.46 -2.34 -16.58
N LEU A 155 1.36 -3.08 -16.66
CA LEU A 155 0.49 -3.35 -15.51
C LEU A 155 0.53 -4.84 -15.22
N VAL A 156 1.72 -5.34 -14.87
CA VAL A 156 1.97 -6.73 -14.50
C VAL A 156 2.71 -6.77 -13.18
N LEU A 157 2.41 -7.76 -12.34
CA LEU A 157 3.15 -7.97 -11.10
C LEU A 157 4.61 -8.32 -11.39
N SER A 158 5.51 -7.99 -10.46
CA SER A 158 6.92 -8.41 -10.55
C SER A 158 7.04 -9.94 -10.64
N PRO A 159 8.10 -10.48 -11.27
CA PRO A 159 8.34 -11.92 -11.32
C PRO A 159 8.38 -12.56 -9.92
N GLU A 160 9.02 -11.90 -8.97
CA GLU A 160 9.12 -12.33 -7.58
C GLU A 160 7.73 -12.42 -6.93
N LYS A 161 6.86 -11.43 -7.19
CA LYS A 161 5.50 -11.44 -6.66
C LYS A 161 4.66 -12.54 -7.31
N GLN A 162 4.80 -12.77 -8.62
CA GLN A 162 4.11 -13.88 -9.28
C GLN A 162 4.51 -15.25 -8.71
N GLU A 163 5.80 -15.43 -8.41
CA GLU A 163 6.31 -16.65 -7.77
C GLU A 163 5.71 -16.82 -6.35
N GLU A 164 5.72 -15.76 -5.54
CA GLU A 164 5.10 -15.75 -4.20
C GLU A 164 3.61 -16.17 -4.26
N LEU A 165 2.87 -15.62 -5.23
CA LEU A 165 1.43 -15.85 -5.35
C LEU A 165 1.08 -17.26 -5.84
N THR A 166 2.03 -18.01 -6.38
CA THR A 166 1.79 -19.38 -6.87
C THR A 166 1.18 -20.26 -5.77
N GLN A 167 1.65 -20.14 -4.53
CA GLN A 167 1.11 -20.90 -3.39
C GLN A 167 -0.35 -20.54 -3.07
N TYR A 168 -0.69 -19.25 -3.15
CA TYR A 168 -2.06 -18.75 -2.95
C TYR A 168 -3.00 -19.22 -4.06
N MET A 169 -2.50 -19.32 -5.30
CA MET A 169 -3.28 -19.75 -6.46
C MET A 169 -3.65 -21.24 -6.40
N GLN A 170 -2.84 -22.10 -5.78
CA GLN A 170 -3.13 -23.54 -5.69
C GLN A 170 -4.49 -23.84 -5.05
N GLY A 171 -4.95 -23.03 -4.11
CA GLY A 171 -6.28 -23.17 -3.50
C GLY A 171 -7.43 -23.03 -4.50
N PHE A 172 -7.20 -22.31 -5.61
CA PHE A 172 -8.20 -21.95 -6.60
C PHE A 172 -8.08 -22.74 -7.91
N THR A 173 -6.86 -23.16 -8.27
CA THR A 173 -6.60 -23.90 -9.50
C THR A 173 -6.83 -25.40 -9.31
N ARG A 174 -6.69 -25.94 -8.08
CA ARG A 174 -6.91 -27.37 -7.79
C ARG A 174 -8.31 -27.88 -8.15
N PRO A 175 -9.42 -27.18 -7.84
CA PRO A 175 -10.76 -27.62 -8.24
C PRO A 175 -10.91 -27.74 -9.76
N LEU A 176 -10.42 -26.75 -10.50
CA LEU A 176 -10.39 -26.74 -11.97
C LEU A 176 -9.57 -27.93 -12.50
N LEU A 177 -8.36 -28.13 -11.98
CA LEU A 177 -7.48 -29.22 -12.35
C LEU A 177 -8.10 -30.59 -12.11
N ARG A 178 -8.72 -30.81 -10.95
CA ARG A 178 -9.45 -32.05 -10.66
C ARG A 178 -10.61 -32.27 -11.63
N ARG A 179 -11.27 -31.21 -12.07
CA ARG A 179 -12.38 -31.30 -13.03
C ARG A 179 -11.93 -31.59 -14.45
N VAL A 180 -10.77 -31.07 -14.86
CA VAL A 180 -10.21 -31.26 -16.22
C VAL A 180 -9.42 -32.58 -16.31
N TYR A 181 -8.68 -32.95 -15.27
CA TYR A 181 -7.70 -34.04 -15.29
C TYR A 181 -7.98 -35.19 -14.28
N GLY A 182 -9.03 -35.10 -13.47
CA GLY A 182 -9.38 -36.17 -12.51
C GLY A 182 -8.30 -36.39 -11.44
N GLU A 183 -8.03 -37.66 -11.11
CA GLU A 183 -6.99 -38.08 -10.15
C GLU A 183 -5.55 -37.69 -10.57
N GLN A 184 -5.35 -37.32 -11.84
CA GLN A 184 -4.04 -36.92 -12.38
C GLN A 184 -3.70 -35.44 -12.07
N ALA A 185 -4.61 -34.70 -11.44
CA ALA A 185 -4.42 -33.31 -11.00
C ALA A 185 -3.23 -33.11 -10.03
N SER A 186 -2.69 -34.21 -9.49
CA SER A 186 -1.58 -34.26 -8.53
C SER A 186 -0.22 -33.82 -9.09
N GLN A 187 -0.09 -33.60 -10.41
CA GLN A 187 1.18 -33.28 -11.08
C GLN A 187 1.35 -31.80 -11.49
N VAL A 188 0.40 -30.91 -11.17
CA VAL A 188 0.46 -29.49 -11.58
C VAL A 188 0.68 -28.59 -10.37
N ASP A 189 1.88 -28.00 -10.27
CA ASP A 189 2.29 -27.19 -9.13
C ASP A 189 2.09 -25.67 -9.34
N ASN A 190 2.02 -25.18 -10.60
CA ASN A 190 1.88 -23.76 -10.94
C ASN A 190 1.03 -23.49 -12.20
N MET A 191 0.73 -22.20 -12.48
CA MET A 191 -0.11 -21.76 -13.61
C MET A 191 0.60 -21.87 -14.97
N GLY A 192 1.93 -21.70 -15.03
CA GLY A 192 2.69 -21.89 -16.27
C GLY A 192 2.60 -23.33 -16.78
N ASP A 193 2.68 -24.29 -15.85
CA ASP A 193 2.44 -25.71 -16.10
C ASP A 193 0.99 -25.96 -16.51
N LEU A 194 0.02 -25.26 -15.92
CA LEU A 194 -1.39 -25.34 -16.31
C LEU A 194 -1.58 -24.91 -17.78
N THR A 195 -1.07 -23.74 -18.17
CA THR A 195 -1.17 -23.22 -19.55
C THR A 195 -0.46 -24.14 -20.54
N ALA A 196 0.73 -24.66 -20.21
CA ALA A 196 1.47 -25.61 -21.05
C ALA A 196 0.72 -26.94 -21.21
N LEU A 197 0.15 -27.46 -20.13
CA LEU A 197 -0.56 -28.75 -20.07
C LEU A 197 -1.96 -28.69 -20.72
N LEU A 198 -2.53 -27.48 -20.84
CA LEU A 198 -3.78 -27.20 -21.57
C LEU A 198 -3.55 -26.88 -23.05
N SER A 199 -2.38 -26.37 -23.41
CA SER A 199 -2.01 -26.04 -24.80
C SER A 199 -1.69 -27.28 -25.63
N ASN A 200 -1.39 -28.42 -25.01
CA ASN A 200 -1.17 -29.70 -25.69
C ASN A 200 -1.83 -30.87 -24.93
N PRO A 201 -3.17 -31.03 -25.03
CA PRO A 201 -3.88 -32.10 -24.34
C PRO A 201 -3.60 -33.45 -25.01
N ASP A 202 -2.59 -34.19 -24.51
CA ASP A 202 -2.09 -35.43 -25.11
C ASP A 202 -3.04 -36.64 -25.04
N ARG A 203 -4.26 -36.48 -24.47
CA ARG A 203 -5.16 -37.61 -24.15
C ARG A 203 -6.63 -37.31 -24.50
N GLU A 204 -7.30 -38.30 -25.09
CA GLU A 204 -8.74 -38.24 -25.43
C GLU A 204 -9.63 -37.90 -24.22
N GLU A 205 -9.25 -38.37 -23.02
CA GLU A 205 -9.97 -38.10 -21.77
C GLU A 205 -9.94 -36.60 -21.39
N THR A 206 -8.77 -35.95 -21.50
CA THR A 206 -8.64 -34.50 -21.28
C THR A 206 -9.48 -33.72 -22.28
N LEU A 207 -9.45 -34.08 -23.55
CA LEU A 207 -10.29 -33.46 -24.59
C LEU A 207 -11.79 -33.66 -24.32
N ALA A 208 -12.19 -34.84 -23.81
CA ALA A 208 -13.57 -35.10 -23.42
C ALA A 208 -14.01 -34.23 -22.22
N ASN A 209 -13.15 -34.10 -21.20
CA ASN A 209 -13.42 -33.24 -20.04
C ASN A 209 -13.47 -31.76 -20.40
N LEU A 210 -12.56 -31.29 -21.26
CA LEU A 210 -12.58 -29.93 -21.80
C LEU A 210 -13.86 -29.66 -22.60
N ARG A 211 -14.31 -30.60 -23.45
CA ARG A 211 -15.60 -30.49 -24.15
C ARG A 211 -16.78 -30.46 -23.18
N HIS A 212 -16.76 -31.25 -22.11
CA HIS A 212 -17.80 -31.24 -21.10
C HIS A 212 -17.87 -29.90 -20.35
N ILE A 213 -16.71 -29.36 -19.94
CA ILE A 213 -16.60 -28.04 -19.31
C ILE A 213 -17.08 -26.94 -20.27
N ALA A 214 -16.63 -26.97 -21.53
CA ALA A 214 -17.09 -26.04 -22.55
C ALA A 214 -18.61 -26.09 -22.74
N GLY A 215 -19.19 -27.30 -22.80
CA GLY A 215 -20.64 -27.48 -22.88
C GLY A 215 -21.40 -26.88 -21.69
N ARG A 216 -20.90 -27.08 -20.46
CA ARG A 216 -21.49 -26.49 -19.24
C ARG A 216 -21.35 -24.96 -19.18
N LEU A 217 -20.23 -24.44 -19.68
CA LEU A 217 -19.95 -23.01 -19.73
C LEU A 217 -20.56 -22.33 -20.96
N GLY A 218 -21.24 -23.07 -21.84
CA GLY A 218 -21.78 -22.53 -23.10
C GLY A 218 -20.69 -22.02 -24.06
N LEU A 219 -19.45 -22.51 -23.92
CA LEU A 219 -18.29 -22.12 -24.71
C LEU A 219 -18.03 -23.12 -25.84
N LYS A 220 -17.38 -22.65 -26.90
CA LYS A 220 -16.74 -23.51 -27.90
C LYS A 220 -15.41 -24.02 -27.36
N LEU A 221 -14.98 -25.19 -27.85
CA LEU A 221 -13.67 -25.75 -27.49
C LEU A 221 -12.51 -24.79 -27.82
N SER A 222 -12.64 -23.98 -28.88
CA SER A 222 -11.67 -22.94 -29.26
C SER A 222 -11.61 -21.75 -28.31
N GLU A 223 -12.63 -21.54 -27.47
CA GLU A 223 -12.73 -20.41 -26.53
C GLU A 223 -12.17 -20.78 -25.14
N ILE A 224 -11.83 -22.06 -24.92
CA ILE A 224 -11.28 -22.55 -23.65
C ILE A 224 -9.97 -21.85 -23.26
N PRO A 225 -8.96 -21.68 -24.14
CA PRO A 225 -7.70 -21.06 -23.73
C PRO A 225 -7.89 -19.64 -23.18
N GLU A 226 -8.74 -18.85 -23.85
CA GLU A 226 -9.09 -17.50 -23.42
C GLU A 226 -9.84 -17.50 -22.08
N PHE A 227 -10.79 -18.42 -21.91
CA PHE A 227 -11.49 -18.60 -20.63
C PHE A 227 -10.51 -18.91 -19.49
N LEU A 228 -9.53 -19.80 -19.72
CA LEU A 228 -8.55 -20.19 -18.71
C LEU A 228 -7.58 -19.06 -18.37
N ALA A 229 -7.19 -18.24 -19.36
CA ALA A 229 -6.40 -17.04 -19.14
C ALA A 229 -7.16 -16.03 -18.26
N GLN A 230 -8.43 -15.75 -18.59
CA GLN A 230 -9.28 -14.86 -17.79
C GLN A 230 -9.54 -15.41 -16.38
N TYR A 231 -9.78 -16.71 -16.25
CA TYR A 231 -9.89 -17.38 -14.96
C TYR A 231 -8.59 -17.19 -14.15
N GLY A 232 -7.43 -17.44 -14.77
CA GLY A 232 -6.13 -17.25 -14.15
C GLY A 232 -5.91 -15.84 -13.63
N ASP A 233 -6.23 -14.81 -14.44
CA ASP A 233 -6.06 -13.40 -14.06
C ASP A 233 -6.95 -13.00 -12.86
N ILE A 234 -8.22 -13.42 -12.86
CA ILE A 234 -9.16 -13.19 -11.76
C ILE A 234 -8.67 -13.85 -10.45
N PHE A 235 -8.16 -15.07 -10.50
CA PHE A 235 -7.70 -15.73 -9.28
C PHE A 235 -6.32 -15.26 -8.83
N LEU A 236 -5.50 -14.76 -9.76
CA LEU A 236 -4.25 -14.08 -9.41
C LEU A 236 -4.53 -12.77 -8.68
N SER A 237 -5.56 -12.01 -9.06
CA SER A 237 -5.96 -10.80 -8.30
C SER A 237 -6.41 -11.13 -6.88
N VAL A 238 -7.21 -12.18 -6.70
CA VAL A 238 -7.64 -12.62 -5.37
C VAL A 238 -6.45 -13.11 -4.55
N ALA A 239 -5.51 -13.85 -5.16
CA ALA A 239 -4.27 -14.27 -4.52
C ALA A 239 -3.42 -13.06 -4.08
N TYR A 240 -3.27 -12.06 -4.95
CA TYR A 240 -2.55 -10.82 -4.64
C TYR A 240 -3.14 -10.11 -3.42
N PHE A 241 -4.46 -9.90 -3.39
CA PHE A 241 -5.09 -9.25 -2.24
C PHE A 241 -5.02 -10.11 -0.97
N ARG A 242 -5.02 -11.45 -1.06
CA ARG A 242 -4.80 -12.32 0.11
C ARG A 242 -3.40 -12.16 0.68
N SER A 243 -2.37 -12.11 -0.17
CA SER A 243 -1.00 -11.81 0.28
C SER A 243 -0.93 -10.43 0.95
N CYS A 244 -1.58 -9.42 0.37
CA CYS A 244 -1.72 -8.08 0.98
C CYS A 244 -2.37 -8.12 2.36
N ARG A 245 -3.46 -8.88 2.51
CA ARG A 245 -4.17 -9.08 3.78
C ARG A 245 -3.27 -9.75 4.81
N ASP A 246 -2.58 -10.83 4.44
CA ASP A 246 -1.71 -11.57 5.37
C ASP A 246 -0.54 -10.70 5.84
N GLY A 247 0.04 -9.91 4.93
CA GLY A 247 1.03 -8.89 5.28
C GLY A 247 0.48 -7.82 6.22
N ALA A 248 -0.77 -7.38 6.02
CA ALA A 248 -1.43 -6.43 6.92
C ALA A 248 -1.69 -7.03 8.31
N HIS A 249 -2.13 -8.29 8.41
CA HIS A 249 -2.28 -8.99 9.70
C HIS A 249 -0.97 -9.02 10.47
N ALA A 250 0.12 -9.45 9.82
CA ALA A 250 1.43 -9.55 10.45
C ALA A 250 1.90 -8.18 10.99
N LEU A 251 1.74 -7.11 10.20
CA LEU A 251 2.09 -5.76 10.63
C LEU A 251 1.19 -5.24 11.76
N LEU A 252 -0.11 -5.57 11.73
CA LEU A 252 -1.05 -5.16 12.78
C LEU A 252 -0.71 -5.84 14.11
N GLU A 253 -0.38 -7.13 14.13
CA GLU A 253 0.06 -7.83 15.34
C GLU A 253 1.33 -7.22 15.96
N GLU A 254 2.25 -6.73 15.14
CA GLU A 254 3.41 -5.97 15.63
C GLU A 254 2.99 -4.59 16.15
N PHE A 255 2.10 -3.89 15.43
CA PHE A 255 1.59 -2.57 15.81
C PHE A 255 0.84 -2.60 17.14
N ASP A 256 0.01 -3.62 17.38
CA ASP A 256 -0.77 -3.78 18.61
C ASP A 256 0.12 -3.94 19.83
N ARG A 257 1.21 -4.70 19.70
CA ARG A 257 2.23 -4.82 20.75
C ARG A 257 2.90 -3.48 21.03
N TRP A 258 3.26 -2.74 19.97
CA TRP A 258 3.85 -1.40 20.09
C TRP A 258 2.88 -0.40 20.74
N LEU A 259 1.58 -0.50 20.44
CA LEU A 259 0.53 0.34 21.00
C LEU A 259 0.25 -0.02 22.47
N ALA A 260 0.28 -1.31 22.82
CA ALA A 260 0.16 -1.78 24.19
C ALA A 260 1.30 -1.28 25.09
N GLU A 261 2.54 -1.22 24.58
CA GLU A 261 3.65 -0.59 25.28
C GLU A 261 3.41 0.92 25.51
N LEU A 262 2.94 1.63 24.47
CA LEU A 262 2.66 3.06 24.58
C LEU A 262 1.55 3.34 25.62
N ARG A 263 0.51 2.52 25.66
CA ARG A 263 -0.59 2.60 26.65
C ARG A 263 -0.10 2.49 28.10
N ARG A 264 1.02 1.80 28.34
CA ARG A 264 1.62 1.65 29.69
C ARG A 264 2.50 2.83 30.10
N ALA A 265 2.82 3.76 29.19
CA ALA A 265 3.65 4.90 29.52
C ALA A 265 2.91 5.86 30.48
N PRO A 266 3.55 6.37 31.56
CA PRO A 266 2.91 7.29 32.50
C PRO A 266 2.30 8.54 31.84
N LEU A 267 2.95 9.05 30.79
CA LEU A 267 2.45 10.15 29.96
C LEU A 267 1.06 9.86 29.36
N VAL A 268 0.81 8.62 28.95
CA VAL A 268 -0.46 8.18 28.36
C VAL A 268 -1.47 7.81 29.44
N GLN A 269 -1.03 7.17 30.52
CA GLN A 269 -1.91 6.79 31.63
C GLN A 269 -2.53 8.00 32.33
N GLY A 270 -1.81 9.13 32.38
CA GLY A 270 -2.29 10.38 32.98
C GLY A 270 -3.24 11.21 32.11
N ASP A 271 -3.43 10.87 30.82
CA ASP A 271 -4.21 11.69 29.87
C ASP A 271 -5.34 10.88 29.19
N SER A 272 -6.58 11.17 29.60
CA SER A 272 -7.79 10.53 29.08
C SER A 272 -8.09 10.89 27.61
N ALA A 273 -7.63 12.04 27.11
CA ALA A 273 -7.79 12.39 25.71
C ALA A 273 -6.86 11.52 24.84
N THR A 274 -5.62 11.34 25.27
CA THR A 274 -4.66 10.46 24.60
C THR A 274 -5.10 8.99 24.63
N GLN A 275 -5.65 8.51 25.75
CA GLN A 275 -6.20 7.14 25.80
C GLN A 275 -7.35 6.94 24.81
N ARG A 276 -8.27 7.90 24.72
CA ARG A 276 -9.38 7.84 23.73
C ARG A 276 -8.87 7.86 22.30
N LEU A 277 -7.87 8.68 21.99
CA LEU A 277 -7.25 8.72 20.68
C LEU A 277 -6.69 7.34 20.28
N ILE A 278 -5.90 6.74 21.18
CA ILE A 278 -5.30 5.43 20.96
C ILE A 278 -6.39 4.34 20.80
N ALA A 279 -7.45 4.39 21.61
CA ALA A 279 -8.56 3.44 21.49
C ALA A 279 -9.33 3.61 20.17
N ALA A 280 -9.51 4.85 19.69
CA ALA A 280 -10.16 5.12 18.42
C ALA A 280 -9.35 4.61 17.22
N VAL A 281 -8.02 4.74 17.26
CA VAL A 281 -7.13 4.17 16.24
C VAL A 281 -7.24 2.65 16.20
N ASP A 282 -7.16 2.00 17.35
CA ASP A 282 -7.26 0.54 17.50
C ASP A 282 -8.60 0.03 16.94
N ALA A 283 -9.72 0.62 17.37
CA ALA A 283 -11.06 0.26 16.89
C ALA A 283 -11.22 0.49 15.38
N SER A 284 -10.61 1.53 14.83
CA SER A 284 -10.68 1.81 13.38
C SER A 284 -9.91 0.77 12.57
N LEU A 285 -8.70 0.40 13.00
CA LEU A 285 -7.89 -0.62 12.33
C LEU A 285 -8.56 -2.00 12.40
N ASP A 286 -9.12 -2.38 13.55
CA ASP A 286 -9.89 -3.62 13.71
C ASP A 286 -11.13 -3.65 12.81
N THR A 287 -11.84 -2.52 12.71
CA THR A 287 -12.98 -2.37 11.80
C THR A 287 -12.55 -2.56 10.34
N ILE A 288 -11.45 -1.93 9.91
CA ILE A 288 -10.92 -2.04 8.55
C ILE A 288 -10.51 -3.48 8.24
N MET A 289 -9.83 -4.17 9.15
CA MET A 289 -9.46 -5.58 8.97
C MET A 289 -10.70 -6.48 8.89
N THR A 290 -11.67 -6.28 9.77
CA THR A 290 -12.95 -7.02 9.75
C THR A 290 -13.69 -6.84 8.43
N GLN A 291 -13.71 -5.62 7.89
CA GLN A 291 -14.29 -5.31 6.58
C GLN A 291 -13.53 -6.00 5.44
N LEU A 292 -12.20 -5.99 5.48
CA LEU A 292 -11.34 -6.65 4.50
C LEU A 292 -11.57 -8.17 4.48
N GLU A 293 -11.61 -8.81 5.66
CA GLU A 293 -11.95 -10.22 5.78
C GLU A 293 -13.36 -10.53 5.27
N GLY A 294 -14.31 -9.61 5.48
CA GLY A 294 -15.67 -9.71 4.96
C GLY A 294 -15.70 -9.88 3.44
N CYS A 295 -14.87 -9.11 2.73
CA CYS A 295 -14.73 -9.23 1.27
C CYS A 295 -14.19 -10.62 0.87
N PHE A 296 -13.14 -11.12 1.53
CA PHE A 296 -12.59 -12.45 1.24
C PHE A 296 -13.56 -13.60 1.53
N ARG A 297 -14.34 -13.51 2.61
CA ARG A 297 -15.41 -14.49 2.88
C ARG A 297 -16.43 -14.53 1.74
N SER A 298 -16.72 -13.40 1.09
CA SER A 298 -17.58 -13.35 -0.10
C SER A 298 -16.94 -14.10 -1.28
N PHE A 299 -15.66 -13.82 -1.58
CA PHE A 299 -14.90 -14.53 -2.63
C PHE A 299 -14.88 -16.05 -2.42
N ASP A 300 -14.65 -16.50 -1.18
CA ASP A 300 -14.59 -17.92 -0.84
C ASP A 300 -15.94 -18.62 -1.00
N ARG A 301 -17.04 -17.91 -0.70
CA ARG A 301 -18.40 -18.43 -0.90
C ARG A 301 -18.73 -18.55 -2.39
N MET A 302 -18.46 -17.50 -3.16
CA MET A 302 -18.72 -17.48 -4.60
C MET A 302 -17.92 -18.53 -5.35
N THR A 303 -16.63 -18.68 -5.00
CA THR A 303 -15.76 -19.68 -5.63
C THR A 303 -16.30 -21.09 -5.39
N ARG A 304 -16.73 -21.40 -4.17
CA ARG A 304 -17.35 -22.71 -3.86
C ARG A 304 -18.62 -22.94 -4.67
N GLN A 305 -19.51 -21.95 -4.71
CA GLN A 305 -20.76 -22.03 -5.47
C GLN A 305 -20.52 -22.24 -6.98
N LEU A 306 -19.52 -21.57 -7.57
CA LEU A 306 -19.16 -21.79 -8.98
C LEU A 306 -18.79 -23.26 -9.25
N TRP A 307 -18.04 -23.88 -8.35
CA TRP A 307 -17.57 -25.25 -8.53
C TRP A 307 -18.64 -26.29 -8.22
N ASP A 308 -19.57 -25.99 -7.30
CA ASP A 308 -20.74 -26.82 -7.02
C ASP A 308 -21.71 -26.84 -8.22
N ASP A 309 -21.90 -25.70 -8.89
CA ASP A 309 -22.74 -25.57 -10.08
C ASP A 309 -22.09 -24.76 -11.21
N LEU A 310 -21.19 -25.41 -11.94
CA LEU A 310 -20.45 -24.81 -13.05
C LEU A 310 -21.37 -24.38 -14.21
N SER A 311 -21.57 -23.09 -14.37
CA SER A 311 -22.35 -22.50 -15.45
C SER A 311 -21.70 -21.23 -16.01
N ALA A 312 -22.04 -20.89 -17.24
CA ALA A 312 -21.61 -19.63 -17.87
C ALA A 312 -22.04 -18.41 -17.04
N GLU A 313 -23.29 -18.42 -16.59
CA GLU A 313 -23.91 -17.37 -15.79
C GLU A 313 -23.24 -17.24 -14.42
N GLY A 314 -22.95 -18.37 -13.77
CA GLY A 314 -22.22 -18.39 -12.49
C GLY A 314 -20.81 -17.81 -12.61
N PHE A 315 -20.08 -18.14 -13.69
CA PHE A 315 -18.75 -17.57 -13.92
C PHE A 315 -18.80 -16.06 -14.16
N GLN A 316 -19.73 -15.58 -15.00
CA GLN A 316 -19.89 -14.15 -15.25
C GLN A 316 -20.39 -13.38 -14.02
N ALA A 317 -21.22 -13.99 -13.19
CA ALA A 317 -21.63 -13.42 -11.90
C ALA A 317 -20.42 -13.28 -10.96
N MET A 318 -19.65 -14.36 -10.77
CA MET A 318 -18.44 -14.35 -9.95
C MET A 318 -17.44 -13.30 -10.43
N ARG A 319 -17.17 -13.25 -11.75
CA ARG A 319 -16.26 -12.27 -12.35
C ARG A 319 -16.69 -10.84 -12.03
N ARG A 320 -17.95 -10.49 -12.30
CA ARG A 320 -18.47 -9.14 -12.05
C ARG A 320 -18.37 -8.76 -10.58
N GLU A 321 -18.62 -9.70 -9.68
CA GLU A 321 -18.55 -9.43 -8.25
C GLU A 321 -17.11 -9.28 -7.77
N ILE A 322 -16.17 -10.10 -8.25
CA ILE A 322 -14.73 -9.94 -7.97
C ILE A 322 -14.22 -8.60 -8.48
N GLU A 323 -14.49 -8.26 -9.74
CA GLU A 323 -14.11 -6.97 -10.34
C GLU A 323 -14.74 -5.78 -9.58
N ALA A 324 -16.01 -5.88 -9.16
CA ALA A 324 -16.67 -4.84 -8.37
C ALA A 324 -16.06 -4.65 -6.99
N HIS A 325 -15.47 -5.70 -6.41
CA HIS A 325 -14.80 -5.65 -5.12
C HIS A 325 -13.35 -5.17 -5.20
N HIS A 326 -12.67 -5.28 -6.35
CA HIS A 326 -11.26 -4.89 -6.51
C HIS A 326 -10.99 -3.47 -6.03
N THR A 327 -11.78 -2.48 -6.46
CA THR A 327 -11.57 -1.08 -6.02
C THR A 327 -11.72 -0.92 -4.50
N GLY A 328 -12.66 -1.63 -3.88
CA GLY A 328 -12.90 -1.56 -2.43
C GLY A 328 -11.82 -2.28 -1.61
N VAL A 329 -11.48 -3.52 -2.01
CA VAL A 329 -10.42 -4.32 -1.37
C VAL A 329 -9.07 -3.63 -1.55
N GLY A 330 -8.78 -3.16 -2.76
CA GLY A 330 -7.60 -2.37 -3.09
C GLY A 330 -7.49 -1.11 -2.23
N ALA A 331 -8.59 -0.36 -2.04
CA ALA A 331 -8.60 0.80 -1.15
C ALA A 331 -8.22 0.45 0.30
N LEU A 332 -8.83 -0.61 0.87
CA LEU A 332 -8.55 -1.05 2.24
C LEU A 332 -7.11 -1.51 2.40
N CYS A 333 -6.64 -2.38 1.49
CA CYS A 333 -5.25 -2.83 1.50
C CYS A 333 -4.28 -1.64 1.33
N CYS A 334 -4.58 -0.69 0.43
CA CYS A 334 -3.74 0.48 0.19
C CYS A 334 -3.64 1.35 1.43
N GLY A 335 -4.78 1.62 2.07
CA GLY A 335 -4.83 2.36 3.32
C GLY A 335 -3.99 1.70 4.40
N LEU A 336 -4.17 0.40 4.62
CA LEU A 336 -3.37 -0.36 5.59
C LEU A 336 -1.87 -0.33 5.25
N ALA A 337 -1.50 -0.48 3.99
CA ALA A 337 -0.10 -0.42 3.54
C ALA A 337 0.52 0.96 3.82
N VAL A 338 -0.20 2.05 3.56
CA VAL A 338 0.26 3.41 3.88
C VAL A 338 0.41 3.59 5.39
N LYS A 339 -0.59 3.19 6.18
CA LYS A 339 -0.61 3.38 7.64
C LYS A 339 0.44 2.55 8.36
N LEU A 340 0.39 1.23 8.19
CA LEU A 340 1.26 0.30 8.87
C LEU A 340 2.68 0.33 8.29
N GLY A 341 2.81 0.52 6.97
CA GLY A 341 4.13 0.73 6.34
C GLY A 341 4.76 2.07 6.75
N GLY A 342 3.98 3.14 6.92
CA GLY A 342 4.44 4.40 7.50
C GLY A 342 4.95 4.22 8.93
N TRP A 343 4.21 3.48 9.75
CA TRP A 343 4.61 3.13 11.12
C TRP A 343 5.93 2.35 11.13
N LYS A 344 6.03 1.28 10.34
CA LYS A 344 7.22 0.43 10.29
C LYS A 344 8.48 1.19 9.87
N ARG A 345 8.34 2.14 8.93
CA ARG A 345 9.44 3.03 8.53
C ARG A 345 9.86 4.01 9.62
N ALA A 346 8.89 4.58 10.36
CA ALA A 346 9.18 5.49 11.46
C ALA A 346 9.81 4.77 12.67
N PHE A 347 9.37 3.54 12.95
CA PHE A 347 9.79 2.73 14.10
C PHE A 347 10.26 1.33 13.65
N PRO A 348 11.41 1.23 12.98
CA PRO A 348 11.88 -0.04 12.39
C PRO A 348 12.26 -1.10 13.44
N THR A 349 12.61 -0.66 14.65
CA THR A 349 12.93 -1.54 15.78
C THR A 349 11.89 -1.43 16.88
N VAL A 350 11.51 -2.59 17.43
CA VAL A 350 10.56 -2.70 18.55
C VAL A 350 11.09 -1.87 19.73
N GLY A 351 10.21 -1.08 20.35
CA GLY A 351 10.55 -0.23 21.50
C GLY A 351 11.23 1.11 21.18
N ARG A 352 11.60 1.39 19.91
CA ARG A 352 12.21 2.68 19.54
C ARG A 352 11.20 3.84 19.64
N GLY A 353 11.70 5.01 20.03
CA GLY A 353 10.94 6.27 20.12
C GLY A 353 10.40 6.55 21.52
N ALA A 354 10.59 7.78 21.99
CA ALA A 354 10.01 8.21 23.27
C ALA A 354 8.47 8.26 23.18
N PRO A 355 7.71 8.04 24.27
CA PRO A 355 6.24 8.07 24.24
C PRO A 355 5.66 9.32 23.56
N GLY A 356 6.24 10.51 23.77
CA GLY A 356 5.82 11.73 23.09
C GLY A 356 5.95 11.64 21.56
N GLN A 357 7.10 11.17 21.05
CA GLN A 357 7.34 10.98 19.61
C GLN A 357 6.35 9.98 18.99
N LYS A 358 6.04 8.90 19.72
CA LYS A 358 5.05 7.90 19.29
C LYS A 358 3.65 8.52 19.16
N LEU A 359 3.26 9.36 20.13
CA LEU A 359 1.98 10.07 20.11
C LEU A 359 1.88 11.11 19.00
N ASP A 360 2.95 11.87 18.77
CA ASP A 360 2.99 12.86 17.70
C ASP A 360 2.88 12.19 16.33
N TRP A 361 3.58 11.06 16.14
CA TRP A 361 3.43 10.25 14.93
C TRP A 361 2.00 9.72 14.75
N ILE A 362 1.35 9.20 15.81
CA ILE A 362 -0.05 8.75 15.71
C ILE A 362 -0.96 9.90 15.23
N ARG A 363 -0.80 11.11 15.80
CA ARG A 363 -1.62 12.27 15.43
C ARG A 363 -1.39 12.75 14.01
N GLN A 364 -0.15 12.72 13.54
CA GLN A 364 0.25 13.28 12.24
C GLN A 364 0.10 12.29 11.08
N GLU A 365 0.32 11.00 11.34
CA GLU A 365 0.47 9.99 10.29
C GLU A 365 -0.60 8.89 10.38
N MET A 366 -0.94 8.41 11.58
CA MET A 366 -1.93 7.33 11.73
C MET A 366 -3.37 7.82 11.60
N VAL A 367 -3.73 8.86 12.35
CA VAL A 367 -5.11 9.35 12.47
C VAL A 367 -5.66 9.97 11.18
N PRO A 368 -4.94 10.83 10.44
CA PRO A 368 -5.53 11.53 9.30
C PRO A 368 -5.99 10.56 8.19
N GLY A 369 -7.19 10.68 7.65
CA GLY A 369 -7.71 9.77 6.61
C GLY A 369 -8.12 8.36 7.09
N LEU A 370 -7.95 8.03 8.38
CA LEU A 370 -8.37 6.73 8.93
C LEU A 370 -9.90 6.57 8.95
N ALA A 371 -10.63 7.63 9.28
CA ALA A 371 -12.09 7.62 9.26
C ALA A 371 -12.64 7.45 7.83
N ASP A 372 -12.06 8.14 6.86
CA ASP A 372 -12.45 8.02 5.44
C ASP A 372 -12.21 6.59 4.92
N LEU A 373 -11.15 5.93 5.39
CA LEU A 373 -10.86 4.54 5.08
C LEU A 373 -11.91 3.58 5.66
N VAL A 374 -12.37 3.80 6.90
CA VAL A 374 -13.47 3.04 7.50
C VAL A 374 -14.76 3.18 6.68
N GLU A 375 -15.12 4.41 6.29
CA GLU A 375 -16.30 4.66 5.45
C GLU A 375 -16.17 4.02 4.06
N THR A 376 -14.96 4.04 3.48
CA THR A 376 -14.67 3.37 2.21
C THR A 376 -14.96 1.87 2.29
N GLY A 377 -14.52 1.21 3.37
CA GLY A 377 -14.80 -0.21 3.58
C GLY A 377 -16.27 -0.53 3.86
N LEU A 378 -17.00 0.37 4.53
CA LEU A 378 -18.45 0.25 4.69
C LEU A 378 -19.16 0.36 3.34
N ALA A 379 -18.77 1.30 2.49
CA ALA A 379 -19.34 1.48 1.15
C ALA A 379 -19.06 0.26 0.25
N ALA A 380 -17.84 -0.28 0.30
CA ALA A 380 -17.45 -1.48 -0.44
C ALA A 380 -18.28 -2.70 -0.05
N ASN A 381 -18.54 -2.89 1.25
CA ASN A 381 -19.36 -4.00 1.73
C ASN A 381 -20.88 -3.77 1.57
N ARG A 382 -21.35 -2.52 1.47
CA ARG A 382 -22.77 -2.19 1.23
C ARG A 382 -23.24 -2.39 -0.21
N ARG A 383 -22.33 -2.41 -1.19
CA ARG A 383 -22.65 -2.72 -2.61
C ARG A 383 -23.03 -4.19 -2.85
N GLN A 384 -23.12 -5.00 -1.79
CA GLN A 384 -23.66 -6.35 -1.87
C GLN A 384 -25.14 -6.31 -2.29
N PRO A 385 -25.55 -6.99 -3.38
CA PRO A 385 -26.96 -7.29 -3.56
C PRO A 385 -27.37 -8.18 -2.39
N SER A 386 -28.32 -7.70 -1.58
CA SER A 386 -29.05 -8.55 -0.65
C SER A 386 -29.59 -9.73 -1.44
N SER A 387 -29.07 -10.93 -1.19
CA SER A 387 -29.70 -12.16 -1.66
C SER A 387 -31.19 -12.06 -1.29
N PRO A 388 -32.14 -12.28 -2.23
CA PRO A 388 -33.53 -12.40 -1.83
C PRO A 388 -33.58 -13.54 -0.80
N LEU A 389 -34.00 -13.20 0.41
CA LEU A 389 -34.35 -14.18 1.42
C LEU A 389 -35.36 -15.14 0.79
N ALA A 390 -35.05 -16.42 0.84
CA ALA A 390 -35.94 -17.51 0.47
C ALA A 390 -37.22 -17.50 1.32
#